data_AF-A0A933G1L1-F1
#
_entry.id   AF-A0A933G1L1-F1
#
_cell.length_a   1.000
_cell.length_b   1.000
_cell.length_c   1.000
_cell.angle_alpha   90.00
_cell.angle_beta   90.00
_cell.angle_gamma   90.00
#
_symmetry.space_group_name_H-M   'P 1'
#
loop_
_entity.id
_entity.type
_entity.pdbx_description
1 polymer ?
#
loop_
_entity_poly.entity_id
_entity_poly.type
_entity_poly.pdbx_seq_one_letter_code
_entity_poly.pdbx_strand_id
1 'polypeptide(L)'
;MHTLTTEALTKAALIRAAGLAGDGIVVGDTEADIAAARGLGLTLVCVATGLRSRRFLQELEPDYLLEAFAALPALLAGLRLLTQSLA
;
A
#
# COMPACT_ATOMS: atom_id res chain seq x y z
N MET A 1 26.36 16.33 5.84
CA MET A 1 25.43 17.44 5.52
C MET A 1 24.52 16.93 4.41
N HIS A 2 23.40 16.29 4.77
CA HIS A 2 22.41 15.87 3.78
C HIS A 2 21.58 17.10 3.43
N THR A 3 21.76 17.61 2.21
CA THR A 3 20.95 18.68 1.65
C THR A 3 19.52 18.13 1.52
N LEU A 4 18.64 18.50 2.46
CA LEU A 4 17.21 18.27 2.33
C LEU A 4 16.71 19.23 1.26
N THR A 5 16.71 18.79 0.00
CA THR A 5 15.97 19.45 -1.06
C THR A 5 14.50 19.46 -0.67
N THR A 6 13.84 20.60 -0.87
CA THR A 6 12.40 20.82 -0.65
C THR A 6 11.55 20.04 -1.67
N GLU A 7 11.83 18.76 -1.88
CA GLU A 7 10.86 17.83 -2.44
C GLU A 7 9.85 17.55 -1.34
N ALA A 8 8.56 17.68 -1.64
CA ALA A 8 7.50 17.34 -0.70
C ALA A 8 7.78 15.94 -0.13
N LEU A 9 7.87 15.82 1.20
CA LEU A 9 8.10 14.56 1.90
C LEU A 9 7.02 13.54 1.51
N THR A 10 7.32 12.69 0.53
CA THR A 10 6.37 11.68 0.06
C THR A 10 6.29 10.54 1.06
N LYS A 11 5.14 9.87 1.14
CA LYS A 11 5.00 8.63 1.91
C LYS A 11 6.06 7.60 1.50
N ALA A 12 6.37 7.49 0.20
CA ALA A 12 7.41 6.59 -0.31
C ALA A 12 8.79 6.88 0.29
N ALA A 13 9.18 8.16 0.37
CA ALA A 13 10.46 8.58 0.94
C ALA A 13 10.54 8.22 2.43
N LEU A 14 9.45 8.44 3.18
CA LEU A 14 9.37 8.08 4.60
C LEU A 14 9.49 6.56 4.82
N ILE A 15 8.78 5.77 4.02
CA ILE A 15 8.83 4.30 4.11
C ILE A 15 10.23 3.77 3.80
N ARG A 16 10.89 4.28 2.75
CA ARG A 16 12.30 3.94 2.45
C ARG A 16 13.24 4.30 3.58
N ALA A 17 13.11 5.51 4.14
CA ALA A 17 13.94 5.97 5.24
C ALA A 17 13.77 5.12 6.51
N ALA A 18 12.57 4.55 6.72
CA ALA A 18 12.30 3.61 7.80
C ALA A 18 12.90 2.21 7.58
N GLY A 19 13.52 1.94 6.42
CA GLY A 19 14.09 0.63 6.08
C GLY A 19 13.03 -0.43 5.75
N LEU A 20 11.78 -0.02 5.53
CA LEU A 20 10.69 -0.91 5.14
C LEU A 20 10.73 -1.07 3.61
N ALA A 21 11.47 -2.07 3.14
CA ALA A 21 11.54 -2.48 1.73
C ALA A 21 11.48 -4.01 1.63
N GLY A 22 11.07 -4.55 0.47
CA GLY A 22 10.91 -5.99 0.24
C GLY A 22 9.45 -6.43 0.16
N ASP A 23 9.09 -7.56 0.79
CA ASP A 23 7.75 -8.18 0.72
C ASP A 23 6.68 -7.48 1.58
N GLY A 24 6.81 -6.17 1.75
CA GLY A 24 5.90 -5.35 2.53
C GLY A 24 4.57 -5.10 1.82
N ILE A 25 3.52 -4.88 2.62
CA ILE A 25 2.19 -4.50 2.13
C ILE A 25 1.88 -3.09 2.63
N VAL A 26 1.48 -2.21 1.71
CA VAL A 26 0.90 -0.91 2.05
C VAL A 26 -0.61 -1.07 2.14
N VAL A 27 -1.17 -0.69 3.28
CA VAL A 27 -2.62 -0.65 3.50
C VAL A 27 -3.04 0.80 3.69
N GLY A 28 -3.96 1.29 2.87
CA GLY A 28 -4.40 2.69 2.93
C GLY A 28 -5.66 2.99 2.12
N ASP A 29 -6.10 4.23 2.14
CA ASP A 29 -7.37 4.69 1.56
C ASP A 29 -7.20 5.93 0.66
N THR A 30 -5.96 6.32 0.37
CA THR A 30 -5.65 7.55 -0.38
C THR A 30 -4.77 7.28 -1.59
N GLU A 31 -4.84 8.17 -2.57
CA GLU A 31 -3.94 8.21 -3.74
C GLU A 31 -2.45 8.28 -3.34
N ALA A 32 -2.14 8.84 -2.17
CA ALA A 32 -0.77 8.92 -1.67
C ALA A 32 -0.24 7.54 -1.22
N ASP A 33 -1.10 6.67 -0.69
CA ASP A 33 -0.72 5.28 -0.35
C ASP A 33 -0.48 4.47 -1.62
N ILE A 34 -1.33 4.69 -2.63
CA ILE A 34 -1.23 4.06 -3.94
C ILE A 34 0.08 4.45 -4.63
N ALA A 35 0.38 5.76 -4.66
CA ALA A 35 1.61 6.28 -5.21
C ALA A 35 2.84 5.76 -4.44
N ALA A 36 2.74 5.63 -3.12
CA ALA A 36 3.82 5.10 -2.30
C ALA A 36 4.09 3.62 -2.59
N ALA A 37 3.05 2.77 -2.56
CA ALA A 37 3.19 1.35 -2.82
C ALA A 37 3.81 1.10 -4.20
N ARG A 38 3.28 1.76 -5.24
CA ARG A 38 3.81 1.68 -6.62
C ARG A 38 5.24 2.15 -6.73
N GLY A 39 5.56 3.31 -6.17
CA GLY A 39 6.91 3.87 -6.21
C GLY A 39 7.95 3.00 -5.48
N LEU A 40 7.49 2.09 -4.62
CA LEU A 40 8.32 1.17 -3.84
C LEU A 40 8.26 -0.28 -4.34
N GLY A 41 7.39 -0.60 -5.31
CA GLY A 41 7.17 -1.99 -5.75
C GLY A 41 6.54 -2.87 -4.67
N LEU A 42 5.79 -2.29 -3.72
CA LEU A 42 5.12 -3.01 -2.64
C LEU A 42 3.69 -3.37 -3.04
N THR A 43 3.17 -4.46 -2.48
CA THR A 43 1.76 -4.82 -2.64
C THR A 43 0.87 -3.76 -2.00
N LEU A 44 -0.18 -3.36 -2.71
CA LEU A 44 -1.12 -2.33 -2.32
C LEU A 44 -2.49 -2.93 -2.00
N VAL A 45 -2.95 -2.72 -0.75
CA VAL A 45 -4.31 -3.02 -0.33
C VAL A 45 -5.04 -1.71 -0.03
N CYS A 46 -5.94 -1.31 -0.92
CA CYS A 46 -6.83 -0.19 -0.67
C CYS A 46 -8.02 -0.61 0.20
N VAL A 47 -8.39 0.24 1.16
CA VAL A 47 -9.58 0.04 1.99
C VAL A 47 -10.51 1.24 1.83
N ALA A 48 -11.69 1.02 1.26
CA ALA A 48 -12.68 2.06 0.93
C ALA A 48 -13.47 2.57 2.15
N THR A 49 -12.81 2.67 3.31
CA THR A 49 -13.37 3.26 4.55
C THR A 49 -13.07 4.75 4.70
N GLY A 50 -12.31 5.30 3.75
CA GLY A 50 -11.79 6.66 3.75
C GLY A 50 -12.72 7.72 3.18
N LEU A 51 -12.14 8.91 2.94
CA LEU A 51 -12.81 10.03 2.27
C LEU A 51 -12.99 9.81 0.76
N ARG A 52 -12.19 8.93 0.16
CA ARG A 52 -12.25 8.63 -1.27
C ARG A 52 -13.33 7.62 -1.56
N SER A 53 -14.07 7.83 -2.65
CA SER A 53 -15.07 6.85 -3.08
C SER A 53 -14.40 5.56 -3.54
N ARG A 54 -15.07 4.43 -3.35
CA ARG A 54 -14.61 3.14 -3.88
C ARG A 54 -14.30 3.20 -5.37
N ARG A 55 -15.17 3.85 -6.15
CA ARG A 55 -15.00 4.02 -7.59
C ARG A 55 -13.69 4.74 -7.92
N PHE A 56 -13.41 5.85 -7.24
CA PHE A 56 -12.15 6.58 -7.43
C PHE A 56 -10.93 5.71 -7.10
N LEU A 57 -10.96 4.99 -5.99
CA LEU A 57 -9.87 4.09 -5.62
C LEU A 57 -9.69 2.95 -6.62
N GLN A 58 -10.78 2.43 -7.18
CA GLN A 58 -10.74 1.37 -8.20
C GLN A 58 -10.12 1.85 -9.52
N GLU A 59 -10.41 3.09 -9.96
CA GLU A 59 -9.80 3.69 -11.15
C GLU A 59 -8.29 3.87 -11.02
N LEU A 60 -7.79 3.92 -9.79
CA LEU A 60 -6.36 3.96 -9.50
C LEU A 60 -5.71 2.56 -9.50
N GLU A 61 -6.43 1.49 -9.84
CA GLU A 61 -5.94 0.12 -10.02
C GLU A 61 -5.04 -0.40 -8.87
N PRO A 62 -5.58 -0.56 -7.64
CA PRO A 62 -4.88 -1.20 -6.55
C PRO A 62 -4.81 -2.73 -6.76
N ASP A 63 -3.82 -3.40 -6.16
CA ASP A 63 -3.74 -4.87 -6.24
C ASP A 63 -4.95 -5.52 -5.56
N TYR A 64 -5.40 -4.92 -4.45
CA TYR A 64 -6.62 -5.33 -3.75
C TYR A 64 -7.42 -4.11 -3.31
N LEU A 65 -8.76 -4.21 -3.38
CA LEU A 65 -9.68 -3.20 -2.89
C LEU A 65 -10.71 -3.83 -1.95
N LEU A 66 -10.68 -3.43 -0.69
CA LEU A 66 -11.56 -3.91 0.38
C LEU A 66 -12.61 -2.85 0.72
N GLU A 67 -13.83 -3.29 0.99
CA GLU A 67 -14.89 -2.40 1.48
C GLU A 67 -14.73 -2.02 2.95
N ALA A 68 -14.15 -2.92 3.73
CA ALA A 68 -14.02 -2.76 5.17
C ALA A 68 -12.67 -3.28 5.63
N PHE A 69 -12.07 -2.59 6.58
CA PHE A 69 -10.80 -3.00 7.19
C PHE A 69 -10.89 -4.39 7.84
N ALA A 70 -12.08 -4.80 8.31
CA ALA A 70 -12.33 -6.11 8.88
C ALA A 70 -12.07 -7.28 7.90
N ALA A 71 -12.04 -7.04 6.59
CA ALA A 71 -11.71 -8.06 5.58
C ALA A 71 -10.20 -8.29 5.42
N LEU A 72 -9.35 -7.39 5.94
CA LEU A 72 -7.90 -7.47 5.79
C LEU A 72 -7.29 -8.78 6.34
N PRO A 73 -7.64 -9.27 7.54
CA PRO A 73 -7.07 -10.52 8.04
C PRO A 73 -7.30 -11.73 7.12
N ALA A 74 -8.48 -11.82 6.52
CA ALA A 74 -8.82 -12.90 5.58
C ALA A 74 -7.99 -12.81 4.29
N LEU A 75 -7.79 -11.60 3.76
CA LEU A 75 -6.92 -11.37 2.61
C LEU A 75 -5.47 -11.78 2.93
N LEU A 76 -4.93 -11.33 4.06
CA LEU A 76 -3.56 -11.63 4.46
C LEU A 76 -3.34 -13.13 4.69
N ALA A 77 -4.33 -13.84 5.24
CA ALA A 77 -4.30 -15.29 5.35
C ALA A 77 -4.22 -15.96 3.97
N GLY A 78 -5.00 -15.50 3.00
CA GLY A 78 -4.96 -15.98 1.61
C GLY A 78 -3.58 -15.78 0.95
N LEU A 79 -2.98 -14.59 1.12
CA LEU A 79 -1.66 -14.29 0.56
C LEU A 79 -0.56 -15.19 1.15
N ARG A 80 -0.61 -15.49 2.46
CA ARG A 80 0.34 -16.39 3.12
C ARG A 80 0.25 -17.83 2.62
N LEU A 81 -0.94 -18.30 2.26
CA LEU A 81 -1.12 -19.64 1.71
C LEU A 81 -0.49 -19.77 0.31
N LEU A 82 -0.51 -18.70 -0.48
CA LEU A 82 0.11 -18.68 -1.81
C LEU A 82 1.64 -18.69 -1.74
N THR A 83 2.23 -17.97 -0.78
CA THR A 83 3.70 -17.92 -0.64
C THR A 83 4.29 -19.18 -0.03
N GLN A 84 3.52 -19.93 0.77
CA GLN A 84 3.95 -21.22 1.33
C GLN A 84 3.82 -22.40 0.35
N SER A 85 2.97 -22.28 -0.69
CA SER A 85 2.75 -23.36 -1.66
C SER A 85 3.76 -23.38 -2.82
N LEU A 86 4.68 -22.40 -2.85
CA LEU A 86 5.73 -22.24 -3.87
C LEU A 86 7.14 -22.56 -3.32
N ALA A 87 7.24 -23.07 -2.10
CA ALA A 87 8.48 -23.53 -1.46
C ALA A 87 8.49 -25.06 -1.34
#